data_AF-A0A954HHZ3-F1
#
_entry.id   AF-A0A954HHZ3-F1
#
_cell.length_a   1.000
_cell.length_b   1.000
_cell.length_c   1.000
_cell.angle_alpha   90.00
_cell.angle_beta   90.00
_cell.angle_gamma   90.00
#
_symmetry.space_group_name_H-M   'P 1'
#
loop_
_entity.id
_entity.type
_entity.pdbx_description
1 polymer ?
#
loop_
_entity_poly.entity_id
_entity_poly.type
_entity_poly.pdbx_seq_one_letter_code
_entity_poly.pdbx_strand_id
1 'polypeptide(L)'
;QPQVKLFLTGWLHAPDAGVSAAIHEHISAGGTLLSIPQPLSLWVPNENGEWTEAIPFTGFVGGKTKTIVLDVSEVLNRNDPRVQLRSSMEFAWDRIAYSVNDPEVELTQTPLELVSADLHYRGVSAVTPHSHNGPDHYSYDQVPFTPQVGTMQGHFTRFGDVLPLLQSSDNMLVVEGPGDELTLEFAALPAPPEGWARDFVIYSVGWDKDAQMHTVYGQSSEPLPFHEMSSYPYIESPPDTPEYREYLRTYQTRTLNNAEFRKALVP
;
A
#
# COMPACT_ATOMS: atom_id res chain seq x y z
N GLN A 1 -30.90 -15.39 -3.96
CA GLN A 1 -30.63 -14.90 -5.33
C GLN A 1 -29.19 -15.26 -5.69
N PRO A 2 -28.79 -15.41 -6.97
CA PRO A 2 -27.45 -15.86 -7.28
C PRO A 2 -26.39 -14.77 -6.95
N GLN A 3 -25.37 -15.15 -6.17
CA GLN A 3 -24.24 -14.26 -5.86
C GLN A 3 -23.36 -14.13 -7.09
N VAL A 4 -22.96 -12.91 -7.45
CA VAL A 4 -22.06 -12.65 -8.58
C VAL A 4 -20.94 -11.75 -8.10
N LYS A 5 -19.69 -12.20 -8.32
CA LYS A 5 -18.49 -11.43 -8.02
C LYS A 5 -17.68 -11.21 -9.30
N LEU A 6 -17.16 -10.00 -9.47
CA LEU A 6 -16.18 -9.68 -10.50
C LEU A 6 -14.79 -9.69 -9.91
N PHE A 7 -13.85 -10.32 -10.61
CA PHE A 7 -12.43 -10.37 -10.27
C PHE A 7 -11.68 -9.57 -11.33
N LEU A 8 -11.14 -8.42 -10.93
CA LEU A 8 -10.42 -7.51 -11.81
C LEU A 8 -8.94 -7.57 -11.47
N THR A 9 -8.14 -8.19 -12.34
CA THR A 9 -6.69 -8.30 -12.21
C THR A 9 -6.02 -7.30 -13.14
N GLY A 10 -5.20 -6.43 -12.58
CA GLY A 10 -4.48 -5.42 -13.34
C GLY A 10 -3.67 -4.50 -12.43
N TRP A 11 -3.27 -3.36 -12.97
CA TRP A 11 -2.51 -2.33 -12.29
C TRP A 11 -2.83 -0.94 -12.86
N LEU A 12 -2.46 0.11 -12.13
CA LEU A 12 -2.41 1.47 -12.67
C LEU A 12 -1.15 2.19 -12.21
N HIS A 13 -0.72 3.19 -12.97
CA HIS A 13 0.25 4.16 -12.50
C HIS A 13 -0.49 5.23 -11.70
N ALA A 14 -0.42 5.14 -10.37
CA ALA A 14 -1.02 6.15 -9.52
C ALA A 14 -0.35 7.51 -9.77
N PRO A 15 -1.12 8.61 -9.83
CA PRO A 15 -0.55 9.94 -9.94
C PRO A 15 0.30 10.21 -8.70
N ASP A 16 1.54 10.67 -8.90
CA ASP A 16 2.39 11.11 -7.80
C ASP A 16 1.92 12.47 -7.23
N ALA A 17 2.57 12.91 -6.15
CA ALA A 17 2.28 14.20 -5.53
C ALA A 17 2.45 15.39 -6.50
N GLY A 18 3.36 15.29 -7.48
CA GLY A 18 3.60 16.33 -8.48
C GLY A 18 2.47 16.42 -9.50
N VAL A 19 2.01 15.29 -10.03
CA VAL A 19 0.84 15.23 -10.92
C VAL A 19 -0.41 15.76 -10.21
N SER A 20 -0.60 15.37 -8.95
CA SER A 20 -1.70 15.84 -8.11
C SER A 20 -1.64 17.36 -7.89
N ALA A 21 -0.45 17.90 -7.61
CA ALA A 21 -0.24 19.34 -7.47
C ALA A 21 -0.52 20.11 -8.77
N ALA A 22 -0.07 19.59 -9.92
CA ALA A 22 -0.30 20.22 -11.23
C ALA A 22 -1.79 20.26 -11.60
N ILE A 23 -2.53 19.18 -11.34
CA ILE A 23 -4.00 19.15 -11.52
C ILE A 23 -4.65 20.19 -10.61
N HIS A 24 -4.25 20.24 -9.34
CA HIS A 24 -4.81 21.18 -8.38
C HIS A 24 -4.54 22.64 -8.76
N GLU A 25 -3.32 22.97 -9.19
CA GLU A 25 -2.94 24.31 -9.66
C GLU A 25 -3.75 24.72 -10.88
N HIS A 26 -3.88 23.84 -11.88
CA HIS A 26 -4.66 24.10 -13.09
C HIS A 26 -6.13 24.41 -12.78
N ILE A 27 -6.76 23.59 -11.94
CA ILE A 27 -8.16 23.79 -11.53
C ILE A 27 -8.31 25.08 -10.72
N SER A 28 -7.41 25.32 -9.76
CA SER A 28 -7.42 26.51 -8.92
C SER A 28 -7.22 27.81 -9.70
N ALA A 29 -6.49 27.75 -10.82
CA ALA A 29 -6.32 28.86 -11.76
C ALA A 29 -7.53 29.08 -12.70
N GLY A 30 -8.62 28.30 -12.54
CA GLY A 30 -9.81 28.38 -13.39
C GLY A 30 -9.65 27.67 -14.74
N GLY A 31 -8.61 26.84 -14.88
CA GLY A 31 -8.41 26.04 -16.07
C GLY A 31 -9.46 24.94 -16.23
N THR A 32 -9.83 24.64 -17.47
CA THR A 32 -10.89 23.65 -17.80
C THR A 32 -10.40 22.40 -18.53
N LEU A 33 -9.12 22.35 -18.90
CA LEU A 33 -8.50 21.19 -19.57
C LEU A 33 -8.37 19.96 -18.66
N LEU A 34 -8.07 20.14 -17.37
CA LEU A 34 -7.95 19.07 -16.39
C LEU A 34 -9.11 19.15 -15.40
N SER A 35 -9.53 17.99 -14.89
CA SER A 35 -10.54 17.84 -13.85
C SER A 35 -10.05 16.88 -12.77
N ILE A 36 -10.77 16.85 -11.64
CA ILE A 36 -10.47 15.88 -10.57
C ILE A 36 -10.61 14.47 -11.16
N PRO A 37 -9.58 13.60 -11.02
CA PRO A 37 -9.64 12.24 -11.54
C PRO A 37 -10.88 11.51 -11.04
N GLN A 38 -11.64 10.94 -11.97
CA GLN A 38 -12.78 10.10 -11.67
C GLN A 38 -12.28 8.71 -11.32
N PRO A 39 -12.53 8.20 -10.11
CA PRO A 39 -12.07 6.89 -9.73
C PRO A 39 -12.79 5.79 -10.53
N LEU A 40 -12.41 4.53 -10.33
CA LEU A 40 -13.12 3.42 -10.94
C LEU A 40 -14.53 3.30 -10.37
N SER A 41 -15.53 3.43 -11.22
CA SER A 41 -16.94 3.23 -10.90
C SER A 41 -17.58 2.13 -11.74
N LEU A 42 -18.62 1.50 -11.19
CA LEU A 42 -19.37 0.43 -11.83
C LEU A 42 -20.77 0.90 -12.22
N TRP A 43 -21.11 0.68 -13.47
CA TRP A 43 -22.36 1.08 -14.09
C TRP A 43 -23.11 -0.14 -14.60
N VAL A 44 -24.43 -0.10 -14.47
CA VAL A 44 -25.37 -1.15 -14.91
C VAL A 44 -26.52 -0.51 -15.69
N PRO A 45 -27.17 -1.22 -16.62
CA PRO A 45 -28.37 -0.72 -17.27
C PRO A 45 -29.56 -0.71 -16.30
N ASN A 46 -30.35 0.36 -16.32
CA ASN A 46 -31.63 0.44 -15.62
C ASN A 46 -32.73 -0.33 -16.39
N GLU A 47 -33.97 -0.29 -15.91
CA GLU A 47 -35.12 -0.96 -16.55
C GLU A 47 -35.41 -0.47 -17.98
N ASN A 48 -35.01 0.76 -18.32
CA ASN A 48 -35.15 1.35 -19.65
C ASN A 48 -33.95 1.05 -20.58
N GLY A 49 -32.94 0.32 -20.08
CA GLY A 49 -31.70 0.03 -20.81
C GLY A 49 -30.67 1.17 -20.80
N GLU A 50 -30.89 2.22 -20.00
CA GLU A 50 -29.96 3.35 -19.85
C GLU A 50 -28.93 3.06 -18.75
N TRP A 51 -27.69 3.50 -18.94
CA TRP A 51 -26.63 3.30 -17.94
C TRP A 51 -26.85 4.15 -16.69
N THR A 52 -26.86 3.53 -15.52
CA THR A 52 -26.86 4.19 -14.21
C THR A 52 -25.61 3.82 -13.42
N GLU A 53 -25.12 4.75 -12.60
CA GLU A 53 -23.99 4.52 -11.70
C GLU A 53 -24.48 3.70 -10.51
N ALA A 54 -24.06 2.45 -10.45
CA ALA A 54 -24.45 1.52 -9.39
C ALA A 54 -23.49 1.59 -8.19
N ILE A 55 -22.19 1.70 -8.47
CA ILE A 55 -21.15 1.83 -7.44
C ILE A 55 -20.23 2.97 -7.86
N PRO A 56 -20.31 4.15 -7.20
CA PRO A 56 -19.52 5.32 -7.59
C PRO A 56 -18.02 5.16 -7.30
N PHE A 57 -17.65 4.25 -6.41
CA PHE A 57 -16.26 3.93 -6.12
C PHE A 57 -16.08 2.45 -5.81
N THR A 58 -15.36 1.73 -6.66
CA THR A 58 -15.12 0.29 -6.53
C THR A 58 -13.76 -0.03 -5.88
N GLY A 59 -13.05 0.99 -5.36
CA GLY A 59 -11.61 0.87 -5.11
C GLY A 59 -10.82 0.87 -6.42
N PHE A 60 -9.53 0.54 -6.34
CA PHE A 60 -8.65 0.42 -7.51
C PHE A 60 -7.54 -0.61 -7.26
N VAL A 61 -7.01 -1.18 -8.34
CA VAL A 61 -5.80 -2.00 -8.30
C VAL A 61 -4.58 -1.13 -7.95
N GLY A 62 -3.60 -1.64 -7.21
CA GLY A 62 -2.45 -0.82 -6.80
C GLY A 62 -1.44 -0.57 -7.92
N GLY A 63 -0.32 0.08 -7.56
CA GLY A 63 0.83 0.29 -8.45
C GLY A 63 1.62 -0.97 -8.83
N LYS A 64 1.18 -2.15 -8.39
CA LYS A 64 1.65 -3.48 -8.82
C LYS A 64 0.44 -4.31 -9.22
N THR A 65 0.63 -5.32 -10.07
CA THR A 65 -0.46 -6.22 -10.49
C THR A 65 -1.12 -6.85 -9.28
N LYS A 66 -2.40 -6.52 -9.09
CA LYS A 66 -3.24 -7.02 -7.99
C LYS A 66 -4.61 -7.42 -8.54
N THR A 67 -5.32 -8.24 -7.77
CA THR A 67 -6.73 -8.56 -8.05
C THR A 67 -7.60 -7.86 -7.03
N ILE A 68 -8.60 -7.11 -7.48
CA ILE A 68 -9.71 -6.63 -6.64
C ILE A 68 -10.97 -7.45 -6.93
N VAL A 69 -11.80 -7.62 -5.91
CA VAL A 69 -13.06 -8.38 -6.00
C VAL A 69 -14.22 -7.44 -5.74
N LEU A 70 -15.16 -7.38 -6.68
CA LEU A 70 -16.37 -6.58 -6.57
C LEU A 70 -17.57 -7.51 -6.43
N ASP A 71 -18.29 -7.44 -5.31
CA ASP A 71 -19.60 -8.07 -5.20
C ASP A 71 -20.63 -7.20 -5.92
N VAL A 72 -21.19 -7.72 -7.02
CA VAL A 72 -22.17 -7.01 -7.85
C VAL A 72 -23.58 -7.58 -7.67
N SER A 73 -23.78 -8.48 -6.71
CA SER A 73 -25.01 -9.26 -6.56
C SER A 73 -26.25 -8.39 -6.43
N GLU A 74 -26.15 -7.32 -5.64
CA GLU A 74 -27.25 -6.41 -5.30
C GLU A 74 -27.50 -5.34 -6.38
N VAL A 75 -26.50 -5.05 -7.21
CA VAL A 75 -26.58 -3.96 -8.20
C VAL A 75 -26.77 -4.45 -9.63
N LEU A 76 -26.50 -5.73 -9.91
CA LEU A 76 -26.59 -6.28 -11.25
C LEU A 76 -28.05 -6.35 -11.72
N ASN A 77 -28.39 -5.64 -12.79
CA ASN A 77 -29.65 -5.84 -13.49
C ASN A 77 -29.69 -7.25 -14.10
N ARG A 78 -30.58 -8.10 -13.61
CA ARG A 78 -30.64 -9.52 -14.03
C ARG A 78 -31.30 -9.73 -15.38
N ASN A 79 -32.14 -8.79 -15.81
CA ASN A 79 -32.76 -8.83 -17.14
C ASN A 79 -31.78 -8.34 -18.22
N ASP A 80 -30.77 -7.56 -17.83
CA ASP A 80 -29.70 -7.08 -18.69
C ASP A 80 -28.35 -7.06 -17.93
N PRO A 81 -27.63 -8.20 -17.87
CA PRO A 81 -26.46 -8.38 -16.99
C PRO A 81 -25.18 -7.77 -17.55
N ARG A 82 -25.29 -6.68 -18.33
CA ARG A 82 -24.13 -5.93 -18.78
C ARG A 82 -23.62 -5.05 -17.64
N VAL A 83 -22.30 -4.98 -17.53
CA VAL A 83 -21.61 -4.10 -16.59
C VAL A 83 -20.65 -3.22 -17.37
N GLN A 84 -20.46 -1.99 -16.90
CA GLN A 84 -19.48 -1.07 -17.46
C GLN A 84 -18.61 -0.50 -16.34
N LEU A 85 -17.30 -0.59 -16.53
CA LEU A 85 -16.32 0.08 -15.68
C LEU A 85 -16.00 1.44 -16.30
N ARG A 86 -16.06 2.52 -15.50
CA ARG A 86 -15.73 3.87 -15.94
C ARG A 86 -14.68 4.49 -15.03
N SER A 87 -13.74 5.21 -15.61
CA SER A 87 -12.75 6.03 -14.90
C SER A 87 -12.13 7.02 -15.87
N SER A 88 -11.53 8.09 -15.36
CA SER A 88 -10.62 8.94 -16.13
C SER A 88 -9.14 8.56 -15.94
N MET A 89 -8.85 7.53 -15.16
CA MET A 89 -7.51 7.02 -14.89
C MET A 89 -7.14 5.92 -15.87
N GLU A 90 -5.85 5.78 -16.16
CA GLU A 90 -5.33 4.75 -17.06
C GLU A 90 -5.12 3.43 -16.30
N PHE A 91 -6.04 2.48 -16.52
CA PHE A 91 -5.93 1.12 -15.98
C PHE A 91 -5.40 0.17 -17.07
N ALA A 92 -4.42 -0.64 -16.70
CA ALA A 92 -3.98 -1.77 -17.49
C ALA A 92 -4.59 -3.05 -16.91
N TRP A 93 -5.58 -3.61 -17.62
CA TRP A 93 -6.26 -4.84 -17.21
C TRP A 93 -5.61 -6.07 -17.84
N ASP A 94 -5.11 -6.96 -17.01
CA ASP A 94 -4.58 -8.25 -17.44
C ASP A 94 -5.70 -9.29 -17.58
N ARG A 95 -6.69 -9.25 -16.67
CA ARG A 95 -7.82 -10.18 -16.67
C ARG A 95 -9.04 -9.60 -15.99
N ILE A 96 -10.21 -9.81 -16.60
CA ILE A 96 -11.52 -9.62 -15.97
C ILE A 96 -12.22 -10.97 -15.99
N ALA A 97 -12.57 -11.47 -14.80
CA ALA A 97 -13.30 -12.72 -14.63
C ALA A 97 -14.50 -12.51 -13.72
N TYR A 98 -15.42 -13.46 -13.69
CA TYR A 98 -16.54 -13.45 -12.76
C TYR A 98 -16.79 -14.85 -12.22
N SER A 99 -17.43 -14.90 -11.05
CA SER A 99 -18.00 -16.13 -10.51
C SER A 99 -19.49 -15.96 -10.26
N VAL A 100 -20.19 -17.08 -10.21
CA VAL A 100 -21.61 -17.15 -9.86
C VAL A 100 -21.80 -18.23 -8.83
N ASN A 101 -22.37 -17.88 -7.68
CA ASN A 101 -22.62 -18.80 -6.56
C ASN A 101 -21.36 -19.59 -6.18
N ASP A 102 -20.31 -18.87 -5.76
CA ASP A 102 -19.13 -19.52 -5.20
C ASP A 102 -19.56 -20.50 -4.09
N PRO A 103 -18.99 -21.72 -4.05
CA PRO A 103 -19.29 -22.64 -2.98
C PRO A 103 -18.87 -22.02 -1.65
N GLU A 104 -19.73 -22.15 -0.64
CA GLU A 104 -19.35 -21.82 0.71
C GLU A 104 -18.28 -22.80 1.16
N VAL A 105 -17.12 -22.26 1.57
CA VAL A 105 -15.99 -23.05 2.06
C VAL A 105 -15.86 -22.82 3.55
N GLU A 106 -15.59 -23.89 4.28
CA GLU A 106 -15.26 -23.78 5.69
C GLU A 106 -13.92 -23.04 5.84
N LEU A 107 -13.93 -21.93 6.58
CA LEU A 107 -12.74 -21.11 6.82
C LEU A 107 -12.45 -21.08 8.32
N THR A 108 -11.24 -21.50 8.68
CA THR A 108 -10.71 -21.34 10.04
C THR A 108 -9.54 -20.36 10.00
N GLN A 109 -9.63 -19.31 10.82
CA GLN A 109 -8.52 -18.38 11.05
C GLN A 109 -7.83 -18.70 12.36
N THR A 110 -6.50 -18.77 12.33
CA THR A 110 -5.68 -19.03 13.52
C THR A 110 -4.59 -17.97 13.61
N PRO A 111 -4.63 -17.08 14.60
CA PRO A 111 -3.54 -16.14 14.85
C PRO A 111 -2.25 -16.91 15.13
N LEU A 112 -1.16 -16.50 14.49
CA LEU A 112 0.17 -17.03 14.78
C LEU A 112 0.89 -16.12 15.77
N GLU A 113 1.56 -16.73 16.74
CA GLU A 113 2.45 -16.01 17.66
C GLU A 113 3.70 -15.57 16.91
N LEU A 114 3.97 -14.27 16.88
CA LEU A 114 5.24 -13.71 16.42
C LEU A 114 6.30 -13.96 17.50
N VAL A 115 7.33 -14.74 17.18
CA VAL A 115 8.35 -15.17 18.15
C VAL A 115 9.70 -14.47 17.96
N SER A 116 9.95 -13.89 16.79
CA SER A 116 11.16 -13.11 16.50
C SER A 116 10.85 -12.03 15.48
N ALA A 117 11.47 -10.85 15.66
CA ALA A 117 11.46 -9.79 14.68
C ALA A 117 12.82 -9.06 14.69
N ASP A 118 13.60 -9.26 13.64
CA ASP A 118 14.94 -8.70 13.49
C ASP A 118 14.97 -7.69 12.35
N LEU A 119 15.27 -6.43 12.70
CA LEU A 119 15.49 -5.36 11.72
C LEU A 119 16.97 -5.29 11.38
N HIS A 120 17.33 -5.40 10.11
CA HIS A 120 18.70 -5.30 9.66
C HIS A 120 18.82 -4.64 8.29
N TYR A 121 20.05 -4.27 7.92
CA TYR A 121 20.32 -3.79 6.56
C TYR A 121 20.56 -4.98 5.64
N ARG A 122 19.69 -5.13 4.64
CA ARG A 122 19.80 -6.18 3.63
C ARG A 122 20.18 -5.60 2.26
N GLY A 123 19.85 -4.34 2.02
CA GLY A 123 20.08 -3.63 0.76
C GLY A 123 18.85 -3.63 -0.15
N VAL A 124 18.93 -2.87 -1.25
CA VAL A 124 17.80 -2.68 -2.17
C VAL A 124 17.79 -3.79 -3.22
N SER A 125 16.63 -4.42 -3.42
CA SER A 125 16.45 -5.48 -4.42
C SER A 125 16.68 -4.97 -5.86
N ALA A 126 17.31 -5.80 -6.70
CA ALA A 126 17.51 -5.49 -8.11
C ALA A 126 16.16 -5.27 -8.81
N VAL A 127 16.05 -4.18 -9.55
CA VAL A 127 14.88 -3.85 -10.35
C VAL A 127 14.94 -4.61 -11.67
N THR A 128 13.86 -5.32 -11.99
CA THR A 128 13.64 -5.93 -13.30
C THR A 128 12.52 -5.16 -13.99
N PRO A 129 12.83 -4.35 -15.01
CA PRO A 129 11.82 -3.56 -15.71
C PRO A 129 10.76 -4.45 -16.35
N HIS A 130 9.51 -4.03 -16.26
CA HIS A 130 8.41 -4.70 -16.96
C HIS A 130 8.35 -4.22 -18.42
N SER A 131 7.94 -5.11 -19.32
CA SER A 131 7.66 -4.72 -20.71
C SER A 131 6.50 -3.72 -20.79
N HIS A 132 6.39 -2.93 -21.88
CA HIS A 132 5.26 -2.01 -22.10
C HIS A 132 5.02 -0.98 -20.99
N ASN A 133 6.09 -0.53 -20.31
CA ASN A 133 6.02 0.43 -19.20
C ASN A 133 5.11 -0.05 -18.04
N GLY A 134 5.05 -1.36 -17.82
CA GLY A 134 4.36 -1.94 -16.67
C GLY A 134 5.10 -1.68 -15.35
N PRO A 135 4.50 -2.09 -14.23
CA PRO A 135 5.11 -1.91 -12.92
C PRO A 135 6.35 -2.78 -12.76
N ASP A 136 7.44 -2.20 -12.25
CA ASP A 136 8.69 -2.92 -12.05
C ASP A 136 8.55 -4.18 -11.19
N HIS A 137 9.38 -5.19 -11.45
CA HIS A 137 9.57 -6.33 -10.54
C HIS A 137 10.86 -6.15 -9.73
N TYR A 138 10.95 -6.84 -8.60
CA TYR A 138 12.12 -6.82 -7.74
C TYR A 138 12.61 -8.24 -7.46
N SER A 139 13.89 -8.51 -7.70
CA SER A 139 14.49 -9.81 -7.40
C SER A 139 15.01 -9.82 -5.96
N TYR A 140 14.40 -10.63 -5.12
CA TYR A 140 14.78 -10.75 -3.70
C TYR A 140 16.15 -11.43 -3.50
N ASP A 141 16.65 -12.23 -4.44
CA ASP A 141 17.97 -12.87 -4.24
C ASP A 141 19.12 -11.98 -4.76
N GLN A 142 18.81 -10.85 -5.37
CA GLN A 142 19.78 -9.97 -6.02
C GLN A 142 19.82 -8.61 -5.33
N VAL A 143 20.93 -8.33 -4.65
CA VAL A 143 21.21 -7.04 -4.02
C VAL A 143 22.40 -6.40 -4.73
N PRO A 144 22.18 -5.60 -5.78
CA PRO A 144 23.27 -4.94 -6.49
C PRO A 144 23.93 -3.89 -5.59
N PHE A 145 25.24 -3.72 -5.77
CA PHE A 145 25.97 -2.63 -5.15
C PHE A 145 25.68 -1.33 -5.93
N THR A 146 24.54 -0.71 -5.63
CA THR A 146 24.14 0.56 -6.24
C THR A 146 24.15 1.65 -5.16
N PRO A 147 24.70 2.85 -5.43
CA PRO A 147 24.57 3.99 -4.52
C PRO A 147 23.10 4.18 -4.15
N GLN A 148 22.85 4.29 -2.84
CA GLN A 148 21.53 4.23 -2.22
C GLN A 148 20.57 5.23 -2.86
N VAL A 149 19.28 4.89 -2.97
CA VAL A 149 18.22 5.84 -3.35
C VAL A 149 18.27 7.03 -2.37
N GLY A 150 17.98 8.25 -2.84
CA GLY A 150 18.00 9.44 -2.00
C GLY A 150 17.18 9.22 -0.71
N THR A 151 17.86 9.19 0.43
CA THR A 151 17.25 8.82 1.70
C THR A 151 16.53 10.01 2.31
N MET A 152 15.34 9.79 2.87
CA MET A 152 14.77 10.70 3.87
C MET A 152 15.79 10.89 5.01
N GLN A 153 15.88 12.11 5.53
CA GLN A 153 16.73 12.43 6.66
C GLN A 153 15.98 12.22 7.97
N GLY A 154 16.69 12.09 9.08
CA GLY A 154 16.09 12.05 10.41
C GLY A 154 16.35 10.74 11.13
N HIS A 155 15.51 10.47 12.12
CA HIS A 155 15.65 9.29 12.98
C HIS A 155 14.90 8.08 12.43
N PHE A 156 15.55 6.93 12.56
CA PHE A 156 15.10 5.63 12.13
C PHE A 156 15.41 4.60 13.20
N THR A 157 14.75 3.44 13.11
CA THR A 157 14.90 2.39 14.10
C THR A 157 16.29 1.77 14.02
N ARG A 158 16.89 1.49 15.18
CA ARG A 158 18.15 0.74 15.30
C ARG A 158 17.96 -0.69 14.80
N PHE A 159 19.04 -1.27 14.29
CA PHE A 159 19.05 -2.69 13.93
C PHE A 159 18.99 -3.60 15.16
N GLY A 160 18.66 -4.87 14.90
CA GLY A 160 18.47 -5.94 15.87
C GLY A 160 17.01 -6.15 16.23
N ASP A 161 16.80 -6.71 17.42
CA ASP A 161 15.47 -7.09 17.92
C ASP A 161 14.54 -5.88 18.04
N VAL A 162 13.40 -5.97 17.36
CA VAL A 162 12.28 -5.03 17.38
C VAL A 162 10.96 -5.72 17.72
N LEU A 163 10.98 -6.98 18.16
CA LEU A 163 9.78 -7.72 18.57
C LEU A 163 8.90 -6.93 19.56
N PRO A 164 9.45 -6.22 20.57
CA PRO A 164 8.62 -5.44 21.49
C PRO A 164 7.78 -4.33 20.83
N LEU A 165 8.17 -3.85 19.63
CA LEU A 165 7.43 -2.82 18.88
C LEU A 165 6.30 -3.40 18.02
N LEU A 166 6.23 -4.72 17.87
CA LEU A 166 5.28 -5.40 16.96
C LEU A 166 4.22 -6.21 17.71
N GLN A 167 4.16 -6.08 19.04
CA GLN A 167 3.20 -6.81 19.88
C GLN A 167 1.80 -6.17 19.89
N SER A 168 1.70 -4.88 19.57
CA SER A 168 0.46 -4.12 19.52
C SER A 168 0.49 -3.07 18.40
N SER A 169 -0.70 -2.71 17.91
CA SER A 169 -0.87 -1.53 17.06
C SER A 169 -0.98 -0.30 17.95
N ASP A 170 0.15 0.31 18.27
CA ASP A 170 0.23 1.55 19.05
C ASP A 170 1.08 2.61 18.33
N ASN A 171 1.46 3.68 19.04
CA ASN A 171 2.20 4.80 18.47
C ASN A 171 3.72 4.56 18.38
N MET A 172 4.22 3.40 18.76
CA MET A 172 5.64 3.03 18.68
C MET A 172 5.90 2.28 17.37
N LEU A 173 6.71 2.88 16.50
CA LEU A 173 6.89 2.41 15.12
C LEU A 173 8.24 1.74 14.92
N VAL A 174 8.28 0.73 14.06
CA VAL A 174 9.51 0.39 13.34
C VAL A 174 9.61 1.35 12.16
N VAL A 175 10.59 2.26 12.21
CA VAL A 175 10.83 3.28 11.18
C VAL A 175 11.94 2.79 10.26
N GLU A 176 11.55 2.31 9.09
CA GLU A 176 12.42 1.74 8.08
C GLU A 176 12.87 2.80 7.06
N GLY A 177 14.10 2.66 6.59
CA GLY A 177 14.70 3.42 5.51
C GLY A 177 15.08 2.53 4.33
N PRO A 178 15.62 3.11 3.25
CA PRO A 178 15.93 2.35 2.04
C PRO A 178 16.91 1.20 2.28
N GLY A 179 16.48 -0.01 1.94
CA GLY A 179 17.30 -1.23 2.05
C GLY A 179 17.30 -1.89 3.43
N ASP A 180 16.55 -1.35 4.39
CA ASP A 180 16.24 -2.11 5.59
C ASP A 180 15.31 -3.29 5.26
N GLU A 181 15.42 -4.33 6.08
CA GLU A 181 14.56 -5.50 6.03
C GLU A 181 14.20 -5.91 7.45
N LEU A 182 12.94 -6.30 7.62
CA LEU A 182 12.42 -6.90 8.84
C LEU A 182 12.15 -8.40 8.62
N THR A 183 12.99 -9.25 9.22
CA THR A 183 12.75 -10.70 9.23
C THR A 183 11.85 -11.07 10.40
N LEU A 184 10.72 -11.72 10.10
CA LEU A 184 9.72 -12.15 11.06
C LEU A 184 9.68 -13.67 11.15
N GLU A 185 9.68 -14.22 12.36
CA GLU A 185 9.47 -15.64 12.60
C GLU A 185 8.20 -15.86 13.43
N PHE A 186 7.39 -16.82 13.02
CA PHE A 186 6.14 -17.17 13.68
C PHE A 186 6.19 -18.60 14.20
N ALA A 187 5.52 -18.86 15.33
CA ALA A 187 5.37 -20.20 15.86
C ALA A 187 4.68 -21.12 14.83
N ALA A 188 5.34 -22.24 14.51
CA ALA A 188 4.82 -23.19 13.54
C ALA A 188 3.58 -23.92 14.07
N LEU A 189 2.58 -24.11 13.21
CA LEU A 189 1.41 -24.93 13.49
C LEU A 189 1.59 -26.38 13.02
N PRO A 190 0.89 -27.35 13.64
CA PRO A 190 0.82 -28.71 13.10
C PRO A 190 0.23 -28.73 11.68
N ALA A 191 0.39 -29.83 10.94
CA ALA A 191 -0.21 -30.00 9.61
C ALA A 191 -1.74 -29.74 9.65
N PRO A 192 -2.33 -29.17 8.58
CA PRO A 192 -3.78 -28.99 8.53
C PRO A 192 -4.48 -30.36 8.46
N PRO A 193 -5.77 -30.45 8.85
CA PRO A 193 -6.51 -31.69 8.73
C PRO A 193 -6.57 -32.21 7.29
N GLU A 194 -6.84 -33.50 7.11
CA GLU A 194 -6.98 -34.07 5.76
C GLU A 194 -8.08 -33.34 4.96
N GLY A 195 -7.77 -32.99 3.71
CA GLY A 195 -8.67 -32.24 2.82
C GLY A 195 -8.60 -30.71 2.96
N TRP A 196 -7.85 -30.18 3.93
CA TRP A 196 -7.67 -28.74 4.11
C TRP A 196 -6.44 -28.20 3.39
N ALA A 197 -6.55 -27.00 2.83
CA ALA A 197 -5.43 -26.19 2.36
C ALA A 197 -5.07 -25.14 3.42
N ARG A 198 -3.78 -24.84 3.59
CA ARG A 198 -3.30 -23.78 4.47
C ARG A 198 -2.70 -22.65 3.65
N ASP A 199 -3.17 -21.44 3.92
CA ASP A 199 -2.60 -20.20 3.44
C ASP A 199 -2.18 -19.31 4.63
N PHE A 200 -1.34 -18.32 4.34
CA PHE A 200 -0.88 -17.34 5.33
C PHE A 200 -1.25 -15.94 4.88
N VAL A 201 -1.73 -15.13 5.82
CA VAL A 201 -2.01 -13.71 5.61
C VAL A 201 -1.21 -12.93 6.66
N ILE A 202 -0.40 -11.98 6.20
CA ILE A 202 0.27 -11.04 7.07
C ILE A 202 -0.61 -9.80 7.18
N TYR A 203 -1.00 -9.48 8.41
CA TYR A 203 -1.67 -8.24 8.73
C TYR A 203 -0.65 -7.28 9.32
N SER A 204 -0.47 -6.13 8.67
CA SER A 204 0.45 -5.07 9.10
C SER A 204 -0.32 -3.77 9.27
N VAL A 205 0.03 -3.01 10.30
CA VAL A 205 -0.49 -1.67 10.54
C VAL A 205 0.70 -0.71 10.51
N GLY A 206 0.59 0.32 9.67
CA GLY A 206 1.66 1.28 9.52
C GLY A 206 1.29 2.40 8.57
N TRP A 207 2.25 3.30 8.37
CA TRP A 207 2.15 4.43 7.46
C TRP A 207 3.25 4.32 6.41
N ASP A 208 2.90 4.70 5.20
CA ASP A 208 3.86 4.92 4.12
C ASP A 208 4.04 6.43 3.92
N LYS A 209 5.29 6.86 3.69
CA LYS A 209 5.62 8.26 3.50
C LYS A 209 6.37 8.43 2.18
N ASP A 210 5.73 9.16 1.26
CA ASP A 210 6.32 9.47 -0.03
C ASP A 210 7.48 10.47 0.12
N ALA A 211 8.63 10.14 -0.47
CA ALA A 211 9.81 10.98 -0.49
C ALA A 211 9.84 12.00 -1.65
N GLN A 212 8.75 12.15 -2.40
CA GLN A 212 8.61 13.13 -3.47
C GLN A 212 8.76 14.58 -2.99
N MET A 213 9.28 15.45 -3.87
CA MET A 213 9.57 16.85 -3.54
C MET A 213 8.32 17.69 -3.23
N HIS A 214 7.16 17.30 -3.76
CA HIS A 214 5.88 17.94 -3.49
C HIS A 214 5.20 17.43 -2.22
N THR A 215 5.75 16.40 -1.57
CA THR A 215 5.22 15.87 -0.32
C THR A 215 5.70 16.71 0.86
N VAL A 216 4.75 17.22 1.66
CA VAL A 216 5.07 17.98 2.87
C VAL A 216 5.84 17.08 3.84
N TYR A 217 7.01 17.54 4.28
CA TYR A 217 7.99 16.76 5.06
C TYR A 217 8.51 15.48 4.37
N GLY A 218 8.34 15.32 3.05
CA GLY A 218 8.80 14.13 2.31
C GLY A 218 10.33 13.96 2.27
N GLN A 219 11.09 14.96 2.69
CA GLN A 219 12.55 14.86 2.78
C GLN A 219 13.05 14.38 4.15
N SER A 220 12.12 14.01 5.05
CA SER A 220 12.39 13.63 6.44
C SER A 220 11.49 12.49 6.91
N SER A 221 12.03 11.53 7.67
CA SER A 221 11.21 10.51 8.35
C SER A 221 10.26 11.17 9.35
N GLU A 222 10.68 12.28 9.94
CA GLU A 222 9.92 13.06 10.91
C GLU A 222 9.12 14.20 10.25
N PRO A 223 8.01 14.67 10.88
CA PRO A 223 7.40 14.12 12.10
C PRO A 223 6.84 12.70 11.89
N LEU A 224 6.87 11.87 12.94
CA LEU A 224 6.29 10.53 12.92
C LEU A 224 4.78 10.58 13.08
N PRO A 225 4.00 9.81 12.30
CA PRO A 225 2.55 9.73 12.48
C PRO A 225 2.19 9.03 13.80
N PHE A 226 0.97 9.25 14.27
CA PHE A 226 0.40 8.59 15.44
C PHE A 226 -1.12 8.41 15.24
N HIS A 227 -1.70 7.41 15.90
CA HIS A 227 -3.09 6.97 15.70
C HIS A 227 -4.13 8.06 15.95
N GLU A 228 -3.91 8.92 16.93
CA GLU A 228 -4.86 9.98 17.33
C GLU A 228 -4.80 11.22 16.44
N MET A 229 -3.88 11.27 15.46
CA MET A 229 -3.76 12.43 14.58
C MET A 229 -4.98 12.53 13.65
N SER A 230 -5.54 13.73 13.49
CA SER A 230 -6.68 13.94 12.59
C SER A 230 -6.30 13.91 11.11
N SER A 231 -5.07 14.30 10.79
CA SER A 231 -4.51 14.34 9.44
C SER A 231 -2.98 14.35 9.50
N TYR A 232 -2.33 14.12 8.36
CA TYR A 232 -0.90 14.33 8.21
C TYR A 232 -0.64 15.37 7.10
N PRO A 233 0.15 16.43 7.35
CA PRO A 233 0.78 16.77 8.63
C PRO A 233 -0.24 17.20 9.70
N TYR A 234 0.05 16.86 10.95
CA TYR A 234 -0.80 17.17 12.09
C TYR A 234 -0.42 18.52 12.73
N ILE A 235 -1.36 19.14 13.44
CA ILE A 235 -1.14 20.34 14.28
C ILE A 235 -1.11 19.99 15.78
N GLU A 236 -1.61 18.80 16.11
CA GLU A 236 -1.63 18.20 17.42
C GLU A 236 -0.21 17.86 17.89
N SER A 237 -0.07 17.47 19.15
CA SER A 237 1.20 16.96 19.67
C SER A 237 1.20 15.44 19.64
N PRO A 238 2.32 14.80 19.26
CA PRO A 238 2.47 13.36 19.41
C PRO A 238 2.41 12.99 20.91
N PRO A 239 2.28 11.69 21.24
CA PRO A 239 2.38 11.23 22.62
C PRO A 239 3.67 11.69 23.31
N ASP A 240 3.61 12.02 24.60
CA ASP A 240 4.79 12.41 25.42
C ASP A 240 4.84 11.64 26.75
N THR A 241 4.30 10.42 26.75
CA THR A 241 4.37 9.56 27.93
C THR A 241 5.82 9.13 28.21
N PRO A 242 6.17 8.76 29.46
CA PRO A 242 7.48 8.20 29.77
C PRO A 242 7.86 7.02 28.87
N GLU A 243 6.90 6.15 28.55
CA GLU A 243 7.07 4.98 27.70
C GLU A 243 7.39 5.38 26.25
N TYR A 244 6.69 6.38 25.71
CA TYR A 244 6.94 6.89 24.37
C TYR A 244 8.33 7.54 24.25
N ARG A 245 8.72 8.33 25.26
CA ARG A 245 10.08 8.90 25.33
C ARG A 245 11.14 7.82 25.42
N GLU A 246 10.89 6.75 26.16
CA GLU A 246 11.80 5.61 26.24
C GLU A 246 11.93 4.87 24.92
N TYR A 247 10.81 4.66 24.22
CA TYR A 247 10.78 4.12 22.87
C TYR A 247 11.68 4.93 21.92
N LEU A 248 11.51 6.25 21.87
CA LEU A 248 12.33 7.11 21.02
C LEU A 248 13.83 6.98 21.35
N ARG A 249 14.19 7.02 22.64
CA ARG A 249 15.59 6.89 23.08
C ARG A 249 16.20 5.52 22.79
N THR A 250 15.40 4.46 22.85
CA THR A 250 15.87 3.07 22.73
C THR A 250 15.91 2.61 21.29
N TYR A 251 14.90 2.99 20.51
CA TYR A 251 14.68 2.46 19.17
C TYR A 251 15.03 3.46 18.07
N GLN A 252 14.64 4.74 18.17
CA GLN A 252 14.84 5.72 17.10
C GLN A 252 16.22 6.40 17.15
N THR A 253 17.28 5.59 17.16
CA THR A 253 18.65 6.06 17.36
C THR A 253 19.51 6.06 16.11
N ARG A 254 19.05 5.44 15.01
CA ARG A 254 19.79 5.46 13.75
C ARG A 254 19.47 6.77 13.02
N THR A 255 20.50 7.47 12.57
CA THR A 255 20.33 8.72 11.83
C THR A 255 20.76 8.50 10.38
N LEU A 256 19.83 8.69 9.45
CA LEU A 256 20.16 8.75 8.04
C LEU A 256 20.31 10.21 7.60
N ASN A 257 21.31 10.46 6.76
CA ASN A 257 21.52 11.75 6.15
C ASN A 257 21.64 11.57 4.63
N ASN A 258 21.11 12.53 3.90
CA ASN A 258 21.13 12.52 2.44
C ASN A 258 22.47 13.07 1.89
N ALA A 259 23.45 13.37 2.75
CA ALA A 259 24.71 13.98 2.34
C ALA A 259 25.61 12.97 1.62
N GLU A 260 25.70 11.73 2.12
CA GLU A 260 26.50 10.67 1.48
C GLU A 260 25.94 10.28 0.11
N PHE A 261 24.61 10.21 -0.04
CA PHE A 261 23.98 10.04 -1.35
C PHE A 261 24.35 11.19 -2.30
N ARG A 262 24.18 12.44 -1.88
CA ARG A 262 24.52 13.61 -2.70
C ARG A 262 26.00 13.63 -3.09
N LYS A 263 26.90 13.24 -2.19
CA LYS A 263 28.33 13.09 -2.51
C LYS A 263 28.57 12.03 -3.57
N ALA A 264 27.88 10.89 -3.50
CA ALA A 264 28.00 9.82 -4.49
C ALA A 264 27.47 10.20 -5.88
N LEU A 265 26.62 11.24 -5.98
CA LEU A 265 26.12 11.78 -7.26
C LEU A 265 27.06 12.82 -7.90
N VAL A 266 28.03 13.34 -7.15
CA VAL A 266 29.01 14.30 -7.69
C VAL A 266 30.15 13.48 -8.32
N PRO A 267 30.45 13.66 -9.63
CA PRO A 267 31.51 12.93 -10.33
C PRO A 267 32.91 13.19 -9.78
#